data_AF-A0A943FK19-F1
#
_entry.id   AF-A0A943FK19-F1
#
_cell.length_a   1.000
_cell.length_b   1.000
_cell.length_c   1.000
_cell.angle_alpha   90.00
_cell.angle_beta   90.00
_cell.angle_gamma   90.00
#
_symmetry.space_group_name_H-M   'P 1'
#
loop_
_entity.id
_entity.type
_entity.pdbx_description
1 polymer ?
#
loop_
_entity_poly.entity_id
_entity_poly.type
_entity_poly.pdbx_seq_one_letter_code
_entity_poly.pdbx_strand_id
1 'polypeptide(L)'
;MAKKHSTDPTLRELERELYSTTQALKEAYIRFDYVCDSELIDACIFEINALKARSNYLLRRIKEQNGQSVPSGIPHAVPVPKTEPSAPPCVAAGAIKGGEVCPS
;
A
#
# COMPACT_ATOMS: atom_id res chain seq x y z
N MET A 1 3.71 -40.16 -8.63
CA MET A 1 3.61 -39.08 -9.64
C MET A 1 4.60 -37.99 -9.27
N ALA A 2 5.79 -37.98 -9.87
CA ALA A 2 6.82 -36.99 -9.61
C ALA A 2 6.53 -35.74 -10.45
N LYS A 3 6.01 -34.69 -9.82
CA LYS A 3 5.74 -33.43 -10.50
C LYS A 3 7.11 -32.74 -10.72
N LYS A 4 7.62 -32.85 -11.95
CA LYS A 4 8.89 -32.25 -12.40
C LYS A 4 8.67 -30.76 -12.58
N HIS A 5 8.93 -29.96 -11.53
CA HIS A 5 8.81 -28.50 -11.57
C HIS A 5 10.12 -27.79 -11.92
N SER A 6 11.22 -28.49 -12.21
CA SER A 6 12.56 -27.88 -12.20
C SER A 6 12.87 -26.94 -13.40
N THR A 7 11.92 -26.72 -14.31
CA THR A 7 12.12 -25.92 -15.53
C THR A 7 10.80 -25.34 -16.07
N ASP A 8 9.90 -24.85 -15.22
CA ASP A 8 8.80 -24.02 -15.75
C ASP A 8 9.38 -22.63 -16.09
N PRO A 9 9.35 -22.19 -17.37
CA PRO A 9 9.85 -20.88 -17.76
C PRO A 9 9.17 -19.74 -16.99
N THR A 10 7.92 -19.92 -16.57
CA THR A 10 7.18 -18.93 -15.79
C THR A 10 7.72 -18.80 -14.36
N LEU A 11 8.13 -19.91 -13.74
CA LEU A 11 8.73 -19.90 -12.40
C LEU A 11 10.09 -19.17 -12.42
N ARG A 12 10.91 -19.44 -13.44
CA ARG A 12 12.19 -18.75 -13.62
C ARG A 12 12.03 -17.24 -13.81
N GLU A 13 11.00 -16.83 -14.53
CA GLU A 13 10.68 -15.41 -14.69
C GLU A 13 10.30 -14.76 -13.35
N LEU A 14 9.45 -15.42 -12.55
CA LEU A 14 9.07 -14.95 -11.22
C LEU A 14 10.29 -14.83 -10.28
N GLU A 15 11.20 -15.79 -10.31
CA GLU A 15 12.45 -15.75 -9.54
C GLU A 15 13.36 -14.59 -9.98
N ARG A 16 13.50 -14.38 -11.29
CA ARG A 16 14.26 -13.25 -11.85
C ARG A 16 13.66 -11.91 -11.44
N GLU A 17 12.33 -11.79 -11.54
CA GLU A 17 11.61 -10.59 -11.14
C GLU A 17 11.76 -10.33 -9.64
N LEU A 18 11.69 -11.37 -8.81
CA LEU A 18 11.89 -11.27 -7.37
C LEU A 18 13.31 -10.80 -7.04
N TYR A 19 14.32 -11.35 -7.71
CA TYR A 19 15.71 -10.94 -7.54
C TYR A 19 15.89 -9.45 -7.87
N SER A 20 15.40 -9.01 -9.04
CA SER A 20 15.46 -7.61 -9.46
C SER A 20 14.73 -6.68 -8.48
N THR A 21 13.52 -7.06 -8.03
CA THR A 21 12.75 -6.30 -7.03
C THR A 21 13.52 -6.17 -5.71
N THR A 22 14.19 -7.24 -5.28
CA THR A 22 14.96 -7.24 -4.03
C THR A 22 16.21 -6.38 -4.14
N GLN A 23 16.85 -6.29 -5.31
CA GLN A 23 17.96 -5.36 -5.55
C GLN A 23 17.49 -3.91 -5.53
N ALA A 24 16.41 -3.59 -6.27
CA ALA A 24 15.81 -2.26 -6.24
C ALA A 24 15.40 -1.85 -4.81
N LEU A 25 14.92 -2.79 -3.99
CA LEU A 25 14.59 -2.52 -2.60
C LEU A 25 15.82 -2.14 -1.78
N LYS A 26 16.94 -2.84 -1.95
CA LYS A 26 18.21 -2.48 -1.30
C LYS A 26 18.70 -1.11 -1.75
N GLU A 27 18.65 -0.83 -3.04
CA GLU A 27 19.03 0.48 -3.59
C GLU A 27 18.14 1.60 -3.05
N ALA A 28 16.83 1.39 -2.93
CA ALA A 28 15.91 2.35 -2.34
C ALA A 28 16.23 2.62 -0.86
N TYR A 29 16.58 1.58 -0.09
CA TYR A 29 17.07 1.74 1.29
C TYR A 29 18.36 2.55 1.36
N ILE A 30 19.34 2.25 0.50
CA ILE A 30 20.60 3.01 0.43
C ILE A 30 20.29 4.47 0.09
N ARG A 31 19.45 4.75 -0.91
CA ARG A 31 19.08 6.13 -1.27
C ARG A 31 18.41 6.86 -0.11
N PHE A 32 17.48 6.20 0.58
CA PHE A 32 16.80 6.78 1.74
C PHE A 32 17.78 7.28 2.80
N ASP A 33 18.89 6.57 3.03
CA ASP A 33 19.91 6.96 4.02
C ASP A 33 20.69 8.24 3.64
N TYR A 34 20.73 8.61 2.36
CA TYR A 34 21.52 9.75 1.85
C TYR A 34 20.68 10.91 1.31
N VAL A 35 19.37 10.75 1.15
CA VAL A 35 18.48 11.80 0.67
C VAL A 35 18.11 12.73 1.83
N CYS A 36 18.29 14.04 1.62
CA CYS A 36 17.95 15.07 2.61
C CYS A 36 16.71 15.90 2.25
N ASP A 37 16.26 15.82 0.98
CA ASP A 37 15.10 16.56 0.51
C ASP A 37 13.80 15.89 0.99
N SER A 38 12.90 16.65 1.61
CA SER A 38 11.66 16.12 2.19
C SER A 38 10.78 15.40 1.18
N GLU A 39 10.63 15.93 -0.04
CA GLU A 39 9.78 15.31 -1.06
C GLU A 39 10.40 14.01 -1.58
N LEU A 40 11.73 13.96 -1.66
CA LEU A 40 12.45 12.75 -2.06
C LEU A 40 12.47 11.68 -0.96
N ILE A 41 12.51 12.07 0.32
CA ILE A 41 12.36 11.13 1.45
C ILE A 41 10.99 10.45 1.37
N ASP A 42 9.92 11.23 1.17
CA ASP A 42 8.56 10.70 1.01
C ASP A 42 8.48 9.76 -0.20
N ALA A 43 9.08 10.14 -1.33
CA ALA A 43 9.16 9.28 -2.50
C ALA A 43 9.86 7.94 -2.19
N CYS A 44 10.99 7.97 -1.47
CA CYS A 44 11.69 6.75 -1.05
C CYS A 44 10.83 5.87 -0.11
N ILE A 45 10.04 6.46 0.80
CA ILE A 45 9.12 5.71 1.67
C ILE A 45 8.06 4.97 0.82
N PHE A 46 7.43 5.66 -0.12
CA PHE A 46 6.45 5.04 -1.02
C PHE A 46 7.07 3.96 -1.89
N GLU A 47 8.29 4.19 -2.40
CA GLU A 47 9.02 3.23 -3.22
C GLU A 47 9.38 1.95 -2.43
N ILE A 48 9.93 2.10 -1.21
CA ILE A 48 10.25 0.97 -0.33
C ILE A 48 8.99 0.14 -0.05
N ASN A 49 7.86 0.78 0.23
CA ASN A 49 6.60 0.09 0.50
C ASN A 49 6.06 -0.65 -0.74
N ALA A 50 6.13 -0.03 -1.92
CA ALA A 50 5.74 -0.66 -3.18
C ALA A 50 6.60 -1.89 -3.50
N LEU A 51 7.93 -1.77 -3.33
CA LEU A 51 8.88 -2.86 -3.56
C LEU A 51 8.69 -4.01 -2.57
N LYS A 52 8.43 -3.72 -1.28
CA LYS A 52 8.06 -4.74 -0.29
C LYS A 52 6.78 -5.48 -0.69
N ALA A 53 5.74 -4.76 -1.11
CA ALA A 53 4.48 -5.34 -1.53
C ALA A 53 4.67 -6.24 -2.77
N ARG A 54 5.44 -5.78 -3.76
CA ARG A 54 5.79 -6.56 -4.95
C ARG A 54 6.56 -7.82 -4.61
N SER A 55 7.59 -7.74 -3.77
CA SER A 55 8.33 -8.93 -3.30
C SER A 55 7.42 -9.92 -2.57
N ASN A 56 6.50 -9.44 -1.73
CA ASN A 56 5.54 -10.30 -1.03
C ASN A 56 4.61 -11.02 -2.02
N TYR A 57 4.11 -10.31 -3.03
CA TYR A 57 3.28 -10.89 -4.09
C TYR A 57 4.04 -11.94 -4.90
N LEU A 58 5.27 -11.66 -5.32
CA LEU A 58 6.09 -12.59 -6.10
C LEU A 58 6.38 -13.88 -5.31
N LEU A 59 6.69 -13.77 -4.02
CA LEU A 59 6.86 -14.93 -3.14
C LEU A 59 5.59 -15.78 -3.03
N ARG A 60 4.41 -15.16 -3.01
CA ARG A 60 3.13 -15.89 -3.01
C ARG A 60 2.91 -16.60 -4.35
N ARG A 61 3.16 -15.92 -5.47
CA ARG A 61 3.06 -16.52 -6.81
C ARG A 61 3.98 -17.72 -6.98
N ILE A 62 5.23 -17.63 -6.54
CA ILE A 62 6.17 -18.76 -6.61
C ILE A 62 5.66 -19.94 -5.76
N LYS A 63 5.17 -19.67 -4.55
CA LYS A 63 4.60 -20.71 -3.67
C LYS A 63 3.33 -21.35 -4.25
N GLU A 64 2.43 -20.55 -4.84
CA GLU A 64 1.23 -21.03 -5.55
C GLU A 64 1.60 -21.97 -6.71
N GLN A 65 2.60 -21.59 -7.52
CA GLN A 65 3.11 -22.42 -8.62
C GLN A 65 3.73 -23.73 -8.11
N ASN A 66 4.30 -23.71 -6.90
CA ASN A 66 4.83 -24.90 -6.23
C ASN A 66 3.75 -25.72 -5.49
N GLY A 67 2.47 -25.36 -5.62
CA GLY A 67 1.34 -26.06 -5.01
C GLY A 67 1.15 -25.80 -3.51
N GLN A 68 1.77 -24.76 -2.97
CA GLN A 68 1.64 -24.37 -1.56
C GLN A 68 0.53 -23.33 -1.40
N SER A 69 -0.45 -23.57 -0.52
CA SER A 69 -1.46 -22.57 -0.17
C SER A 69 -0.84 -21.45 0.68
N VAL A 70 -0.89 -20.20 0.21
CA VAL A 70 -0.38 -19.05 0.98
C VAL A 70 -1.54 -18.15 1.40
N PRO A 71 -1.85 -18.06 2.71
CA PRO A 71 -2.85 -17.11 3.18
C PRO A 71 -2.33 -15.68 2.96
N SER A 72 -3.16 -14.82 2.36
CA SER A 72 -2.83 -13.40 2.22
C SER A 72 -2.88 -12.72 3.59
N GLY A 73 -1.72 -12.51 4.22
CA GLY A 73 -1.61 -11.72 5.45
C GLY A 73 -1.85 -10.22 5.26
N ILE A 74 -2.09 -9.77 4.02
CA ILE A 74 -2.51 -8.41 3.71
C ILE A 74 -4.04 -8.46 3.55
N PRO A 75 -4.83 -7.75 4.37
CA PRO A 75 -6.26 -7.68 4.15
C PRO A 75 -6.51 -7.16 2.73
N HIS A 76 -7.31 -7.87 1.95
CA HIS A 76 -7.84 -7.29 0.71
C HIS A 76 -8.52 -5.97 1.09
N ALA A 77 -8.23 -4.90 0.34
CA ALA A 77 -8.97 -3.66 0.47
C ALA A 77 -10.44 -3.99 0.20
N VAL A 78 -11.23 -4.11 1.26
CA VAL A 78 -12.67 -4.23 1.14
C VAL A 78 -13.15 -2.86 0.68
N PRO A 79 -13.94 -2.75 -0.40
CA PRO A 79 -14.55 -1.49 -0.76
C PRO A 79 -15.25 -0.93 0.47
N VAL A 80 -14.82 0.25 0.93
CA VAL A 80 -15.53 0.95 2.00
C VAL A 80 -16.95 1.14 1.48
N PRO A 81 -17.98 0.54 2.14
CA PRO A 81 -19.35 0.83 1.79
C PRO A 81 -19.51 2.35 1.82
N LYS A 82 -20.13 2.93 0.80
CA LYS A 82 -20.53 4.34 0.83
C LYS A 82 -21.58 4.48 1.93
N THR A 83 -21.16 4.56 3.18
CA THR A 83 -22.03 4.99 4.26
C THR A 83 -22.22 6.48 3.98
N GLU A 84 -23.41 6.84 3.51
CA GLU A 84 -23.86 8.23 3.55
C GLU A 84 -23.53 8.78 4.95
N PRO A 85 -22.90 9.95 5.06
CA PRO A 85 -22.65 10.52 6.37
C PRO A 85 -24.00 10.79 7.00
N SER A 86 -24.41 9.97 7.97
CA SER A 86 -25.34 10.39 9.02
C SER A 86 -24.61 11.37 9.95
N ALA A 87 -24.04 12.42 9.37
CA ALA A 87 -23.76 13.61 10.12
C ALA A 87 -25.12 14.17 10.54
N PRO A 88 -25.32 14.59 11.80
CA PRO A 88 -26.44 15.46 12.10
C PRO A 88 -26.37 16.67 11.13
N PRO A 89 -27.52 17.16 10.63
CA PRO A 89 -27.51 18.20 9.61
C PRO A 89 -26.67 19.38 10.07
N CYS A 90 -25.74 19.81 9.22
CA CYS A 90 -24.91 20.98 9.46
C CYS A 90 -25.85 22.18 9.65
N VAL A 91 -26.04 22.64 10.88
CA VAL A 91 -26.90 23.79 11.15
C VAL A 91 -26.15 25.03 10.71
N ALA A 92 -26.70 25.77 9.74
CA ALA A 92 -26.13 27.05 9.33
C ALA A 92 -26.12 28.02 10.52
N ALA A 93 -24.99 28.69 10.77
CA ALA A 93 -24.82 29.71 11.81
C ALA A 93 -25.54 31.03 11.44
N GLY A 94 -26.84 30.96 11.18
CA GLY A 94 -27.64 32.05 10.64
C GLY A 94 -28.92 32.29 11.44
N ALA A 95 -28.80 32.51 12.75
CA ALA A 95 -29.88 33.07 13.57
C ALA A 95 -29.36 33.58 14.93
N ILE A 96 -28.39 34.51 14.93
CA ILE A 96 -28.20 35.33 16.14
C ILE A 96 -29.31 36.36 16.18
N LYS A 97 -30.28 36.14 17.08
CA LYS A 97 -31.32 37.11 17.41
C LYS A 97 -30.61 38.30 18.06
N GLY A 98 -30.73 39.49 17.45
CA GLY A 98 -30.06 40.71 17.88
C GLY A 98 -30.22 40.95 19.38
N GLY A 99 -29.09 41.10 20.09
CA GLY A 99 -29.06 41.50 21.48
C GLY A 99 -29.56 42.94 21.64
N GLU A 100 -30.14 43.22 22.80
CA GLU A 100 -30.72 44.52 23.13
C GLU A 100 -29.68 45.65 23.03
N VAL A 101 -30.06 46.76 22.38
CA VAL A 101 -29.24 47.96 22.29
C VAL A 101 -29.08 48.58 23.68
N CYS A 102 -27.83 48.87 24.07
CA CYS A 102 -27.52 49.58 25.29
C CYS A 102 -28.11 51.01 25.24
N PRO A 103 -28.81 51.48 26.28
CA PRO A 103 -29.17 52.88 26.38
C PRO A 103 -27.94 53.73 26.71
N SER A 104 -27.97 54.98 26.22
CA SER A 104 -26.91 56.00 26.37
C SER A 104 -26.82 56.58 27.77
#